data_AF-F0SH88-F1
#
_entry.id   AF-F0SH88-F1
#
_cell.length_a   1.000
_cell.length_b   1.000
_cell.length_c   1.000
_cell.angle_alpha   90.00
_cell.angle_beta   90.00
_cell.angle_gamma   90.00
#
_symmetry.space_group_name_H-M   'P 1'
#
loop_
_entity.id
_entity.type
_entity.pdbx_description
1 polymer ?
#
loop_
_entity_poly.entity_id
_entity_poly.type
_entity_poly.pdbx_seq_one_letter_code
_entity_poly.pdbx_strand_id
1 'polypeptide(L)'
;MTRNRLHSGPSRRAFLLAAGAGAITAASNLSGMPRSLQPPGQLPVGARLAFEEDWSDGTLAPDRWYVLRKKWGAGNHGVIPENVRIETDTVAGRRQHVLVCEAHGDQYDGPIIGIWGKKRRVGGVVVSKPFFASGRFEVVMKIGSPTPSAGTPEDQGPPRGCVPAIWTYGYRWVEADPQNKDQFQSAFPLYNPHMPAYGSAANEYWSEIDFPEFGKDGNFDQALYNTFCQTRHDPNLFDASVATDGRYHTFTTEWRTELQPFEGITDQQVVEHLGYCWVHDKTIPFADYLGNPLKRLGKDSYAVYRGNSVSHWIDGKPVGTHTKYVPVMAGQLNLGVWLPKWAGPAPWKTAQVTFASVKVWQYDDSGDVRGVLTEDISNNFAPDGTELR
;
A
#
# COMPACT_ATOMS: atom_id res chain seq x y z
N MET A 1 -11.03 -3.00 44.30
CA MET A 1 -10.98 -1.53 44.11
C MET A 1 -9.54 -1.11 43.89
N THR A 2 -9.32 -0.13 43.00
CA THR A 2 -8.05 0.56 42.69
C THR A 2 -6.90 -0.29 42.11
N ARG A 3 -6.85 -0.41 40.78
CA ARG A 3 -5.60 -0.59 40.02
C ARG A 3 -5.17 0.77 39.48
N ASN A 4 -3.91 1.11 39.76
CA ASN A 4 -3.28 2.35 39.37
C ASN A 4 -3.06 2.45 37.86
N ARG A 5 -3.35 3.67 37.39
CA ARG A 5 -3.14 4.26 36.08
C ARG A 5 -1.72 4.04 35.53
N LEU A 6 -1.63 3.73 34.24
CA LEU A 6 -0.59 4.23 33.35
C LEU A 6 -1.27 5.03 32.23
N HIS A 7 -0.70 6.19 31.95
CA HIS A 7 -1.23 7.24 31.08
C HIS A 7 -1.48 6.80 29.64
N SER A 8 -2.74 6.80 29.21
CA SER A 8 -3.12 6.99 27.80
C SER A 8 -3.47 8.46 27.57
N GLY A 9 -2.42 9.30 27.48
CA GLY A 9 -2.52 10.64 26.91
C GLY A 9 -2.29 10.57 25.39
N PRO A 10 -2.85 11.50 24.60
CA PRO A 10 -2.74 11.45 23.16
C PRO A 10 -1.27 11.63 22.78
N SER A 11 -0.75 10.69 21.99
CA SER A 11 0.59 10.77 21.41
C SER A 11 0.64 11.96 20.44
N ARG A 12 0.91 13.15 20.97
CA ARG A 12 1.53 14.23 20.21
C ARG A 12 2.93 13.75 19.87
N ARG A 13 3.17 13.28 18.65
CA ARG A 13 4.43 13.54 17.91
C ARG A 13 4.34 13.03 16.48
N ALA A 14 4.78 13.90 15.59
CA ALA A 14 4.84 13.71 14.17
C ALA A 14 5.76 12.53 13.79
N PHE A 15 5.36 11.80 12.75
CA PHE A 15 6.27 10.98 11.95
C PHE A 15 7.45 11.85 11.49
N LEU A 16 8.60 11.67 12.11
CA LEU A 16 9.88 12.03 11.50
C LEU A 16 10.31 10.83 10.66
N LEU A 17 10.08 10.91 9.34
CA LEU A 17 10.95 10.23 8.41
C LEU A 17 12.33 10.86 8.56
N ALA A 18 13.25 10.13 9.18
CA ALA A 18 14.66 10.49 9.13
C ALA A 18 15.14 10.23 7.69
N ALA A 19 15.17 11.29 6.88
CA ALA A 19 15.93 11.32 5.64
C ALA A 19 17.41 11.26 6.00
N GLY A 20 18.00 10.07 5.95
CA GLY A 20 19.44 9.91 6.01
C GLY A 20 20.05 10.47 4.73
N ALA A 21 20.68 11.65 4.83
CA ALA A 21 21.54 12.18 3.78
C ALA A 21 22.83 11.34 3.72
N GLY A 22 22.79 10.25 2.96
CA GLY A 22 23.98 9.54 2.51
C GLY A 22 24.43 10.12 1.18
N ALA A 23 25.61 10.75 1.14
CA ALA A 23 26.23 11.19 -0.09
C ALA A 23 26.48 9.97 -1.01
N ILE A 24 25.79 9.90 -2.14
CA ILE A 24 25.99 8.87 -3.16
C ILE A 24 27.13 9.36 -4.05
N THR A 25 28.32 8.79 -3.87
CA THR A 25 29.33 8.75 -4.93
C THR A 25 28.83 7.82 -6.03
N ALA A 26 28.48 8.40 -7.18
CA ALA A 26 28.13 7.67 -8.39
C ALA A 26 29.38 6.92 -8.91
N ALA A 27 29.47 5.63 -8.59
CA ALA A 27 30.29 4.69 -9.33
C ALA A 27 29.37 3.89 -10.25
N SER A 28 29.40 4.26 -11.53
CA SER A 28 28.71 3.60 -12.63
C SER A 28 29.27 2.19 -12.86
N ASN A 29 28.57 1.17 -12.37
CA ASN A 29 28.71 -0.18 -12.89
C ASN A 29 27.65 -0.40 -13.97
N LEU A 30 28.05 -0.15 -15.21
CA LEU A 30 27.35 -0.56 -16.42
C LEU A 30 27.52 -2.07 -16.61
N SER A 31 26.60 -2.87 -16.09
CA SER A 31 26.45 -4.27 -16.48
C SER A 31 25.00 -4.72 -16.35
N GLY A 32 24.25 -4.51 -17.42
CA GLY A 32 22.87 -4.98 -17.59
C GLY A 32 22.17 -4.18 -18.68
N MET A 33 22.35 -4.57 -19.94
CA MET A 33 21.45 -4.12 -21.01
C MET A 33 19.99 -4.32 -20.55
N PRO A 34 19.08 -3.35 -20.72
CA PRO A 34 17.69 -3.55 -20.36
C PRO A 34 17.14 -4.73 -21.18
N ARG A 35 16.66 -5.76 -20.48
CA ARG A 35 15.73 -6.73 -21.07
C ARG A 35 14.68 -5.89 -21.79
N SER A 36 14.46 -6.14 -23.08
CA SER A 36 13.42 -5.47 -23.84
C SER A 36 12.15 -5.53 -23.02
N LEU A 37 11.66 -4.37 -22.62
CA LEU A 37 10.51 -4.30 -21.75
C LEU A 37 9.30 -4.78 -22.58
N GLN A 38 8.75 -5.94 -22.23
CA GLN A 38 7.66 -6.59 -22.96
C GLN A 38 6.30 -6.06 -22.48
N PRO A 39 5.24 -6.09 -23.31
CA PRO A 39 3.88 -5.87 -22.82
C PRO A 39 3.51 -6.89 -21.73
N PRO A 40 2.42 -6.69 -20.96
CA PRO A 40 1.97 -7.69 -20.00
C PRO A 40 1.85 -9.06 -20.69
N GLY A 41 2.50 -10.07 -20.13
CA GLY A 41 2.46 -11.43 -20.67
C GLY A 41 1.04 -12.01 -20.64
N GLN A 42 0.87 -13.19 -21.23
CA GLN A 42 -0.33 -13.98 -20.98
C GLN A 42 -0.42 -14.33 -19.49
N LEU A 43 -1.64 -14.42 -18.95
CA LEU A 43 -1.84 -14.90 -17.59
C LEU A 43 -1.26 -16.33 -17.46
N PRO A 44 -0.59 -16.66 -16.35
CA PRO A 44 -0.07 -17.99 -16.12
C PRO A 44 -1.19 -19.03 -16.06
N VAL A 45 -0.87 -20.28 -16.39
CA VAL A 45 -1.81 -21.40 -16.26
C VAL A 45 -2.28 -21.50 -14.81
N GLY A 46 -3.59 -21.57 -14.60
CA GLY A 46 -4.19 -21.63 -13.27
C GLY A 46 -4.53 -20.27 -12.66
N ALA A 47 -4.16 -19.15 -13.30
CA ALA A 47 -4.60 -17.83 -12.86
C ALA A 47 -6.14 -17.75 -12.83
N ARG A 48 -6.68 -17.27 -11.71
CA ARG A 48 -8.14 -17.12 -11.50
C ARG A 48 -8.51 -15.66 -11.32
N LEU A 49 -9.58 -15.23 -11.96
CA LEU A 49 -10.18 -13.91 -11.68
C LEU A 49 -10.76 -13.95 -10.25
N ALA A 50 -10.11 -13.25 -9.33
CA ALA A 50 -10.45 -13.28 -7.91
C ALA A 50 -11.31 -12.07 -7.50
N PHE A 51 -11.25 -10.98 -8.25
CA PHE A 51 -12.02 -9.78 -7.99
C PHE A 51 -12.24 -8.98 -9.28
N GLU A 52 -13.45 -8.49 -9.50
CA GLU A 52 -13.81 -7.61 -10.61
C GLU A 52 -14.81 -6.57 -10.15
N GLU A 53 -14.52 -5.30 -10.38
CA GLU A 53 -15.38 -4.18 -10.02
C GLU A 53 -15.45 -3.20 -11.19
N ASP A 54 -16.67 -2.87 -11.63
CA ASP A 54 -16.96 -1.93 -12.71
C ASP A 54 -18.00 -0.87 -12.30
N TRP A 55 -18.39 -0.87 -11.02
CA TRP A 55 -19.33 0.07 -10.41
C TRP A 55 -20.72 0.06 -11.05
N SER A 56 -21.07 -0.97 -11.82
CA SER A 56 -22.31 -1.05 -12.62
C SER A 56 -23.59 -0.92 -11.79
N ASP A 57 -23.55 -1.31 -10.52
CA ASP A 57 -24.65 -1.18 -9.56
C ASP A 57 -24.94 0.28 -9.15
N GLY A 58 -24.09 1.24 -9.55
CA GLY A 58 -24.25 2.66 -9.22
C GLY A 58 -24.03 2.99 -7.75
N THR A 59 -23.61 2.01 -6.94
CA THR A 59 -23.36 2.15 -5.50
C THR A 59 -22.10 1.38 -5.10
N LEU A 60 -21.48 1.78 -3.99
CA LEU A 60 -20.33 1.06 -3.44
C LEU A 60 -20.82 -0.12 -2.59
N ALA A 61 -20.52 -1.34 -3.02
CA ALA A 61 -20.90 -2.56 -2.30
C ALA A 61 -20.20 -2.66 -0.93
N PRO A 62 -20.91 -2.53 0.21
CA PRO A 62 -20.31 -2.45 1.54
C PRO A 62 -19.75 -3.78 2.03
N ASP A 63 -20.07 -4.91 1.41
CA ASP A 63 -19.47 -6.23 1.63
C ASP A 63 -18.16 -6.41 0.85
N ARG A 64 -17.84 -5.50 -0.07
CA ARG A 64 -16.64 -5.55 -0.91
C ARG A 64 -15.63 -4.47 -0.58
N TRP A 65 -16.08 -3.33 -0.06
CA TRP A 65 -15.26 -2.14 0.16
C TRP A 65 -15.45 -1.55 1.56
N TYR A 66 -14.36 -1.06 2.13
CA TYR A 66 -14.33 -0.09 3.21
C TYR A 66 -14.24 1.33 2.65
N VAL A 67 -14.97 2.25 3.27
CA VAL A 67 -14.81 3.70 3.13
C VAL A 67 -14.44 4.25 4.49
N LEU A 68 -13.25 4.85 4.58
CA LEU A 68 -12.59 5.07 5.86
C LEU A 68 -12.65 6.53 6.31
N ARG A 69 -12.76 6.71 7.63
CA ARG A 69 -12.30 7.90 8.35
C ARG A 69 -10.96 7.59 8.99
N LYS A 70 -9.91 7.77 8.21
CA LYS A 70 -8.57 7.39 8.65
C LYS A 70 -7.53 8.40 8.26
N LYS A 71 -6.62 8.71 9.19
CA LYS A 71 -5.47 9.56 8.96
C LYS A 71 -4.19 8.76 9.13
N TRP A 72 -3.32 8.85 8.13
CA TRP A 72 -1.93 8.42 8.19
C TRP A 72 -1.01 9.54 7.67
N GLY A 73 0.27 9.42 7.97
CA GLY A 73 1.27 10.44 7.60
C GLY A 73 1.06 11.81 8.24
N ALA A 74 1.88 12.77 7.81
CA ALA A 74 1.90 14.14 8.31
C ALA A 74 1.32 15.13 7.29
N GLY A 75 0.94 16.33 7.75
CA GLY A 75 0.55 17.46 6.90
C GLY A 75 -0.84 17.39 6.27
N ASN A 76 -1.66 16.41 6.65
CA ASN A 76 -3.02 16.23 6.16
C ASN A 76 -4.01 16.05 7.31
N HIS A 77 -5.31 16.02 6.98
CA HIS A 77 -6.41 15.83 7.91
C HIS A 77 -7.23 14.57 7.61
N GLY A 78 -6.58 13.56 7.02
CA GLY A 78 -7.12 12.23 6.78
C GLY A 78 -7.91 12.08 5.49
N VAL A 79 -8.49 10.91 5.33
CA VAL A 79 -9.48 10.58 4.29
C VAL A 79 -10.82 10.33 4.94
N ILE A 80 -11.91 10.59 4.22
CA ILE A 80 -13.27 10.46 4.74
C ILE A 80 -14.23 9.83 3.70
N PRO A 81 -15.33 9.19 4.15
CA PRO A 81 -16.34 8.64 3.25
C PRO A 81 -17.05 9.68 2.38
N GLU A 82 -17.24 10.92 2.87
CA GLU A 82 -17.95 11.97 2.11
C GLU A 82 -17.23 12.36 0.80
N ASN A 83 -15.93 12.07 0.72
CA ASN A 83 -15.14 12.32 -0.47
C ASN A 83 -15.14 11.15 -1.45
N VAL A 84 -16.00 10.15 -1.24
CA VAL A 84 -16.12 8.96 -2.07
C VAL A 84 -17.55 8.80 -2.56
N ARG A 85 -17.73 8.63 -3.87
CA ARG A 85 -19.05 8.45 -4.49
C ARG A 85 -18.95 7.75 -5.83
N ILE A 86 -20.07 7.20 -6.29
CA ILE A 86 -20.21 6.70 -7.66
C ILE A 86 -20.86 7.78 -8.52
N GLU A 87 -20.25 8.10 -9.65
CA GLU A 87 -20.78 9.01 -10.66
C GLU A 87 -20.89 8.31 -12.02
N THR A 88 -21.31 9.03 -13.05
CA THR A 88 -21.25 8.57 -14.45
C THR A 88 -20.22 9.38 -15.21
N ASP A 89 -19.37 8.70 -15.97
CA ASP A 89 -18.40 9.33 -16.86
C ASP A 89 -18.31 8.58 -18.20
N THR A 90 -17.58 9.14 -19.18
CA THR A 90 -17.32 8.51 -20.48
C THR A 90 -15.96 7.84 -20.48
N VAL A 91 -15.95 6.51 -20.47
CA VAL A 91 -14.75 5.67 -20.52
C VAL A 91 -14.70 4.99 -21.89
N ALA A 92 -13.62 5.21 -22.64
CA ALA A 92 -13.46 4.69 -24.01
C ALA A 92 -14.69 4.91 -24.93
N GLY A 93 -15.33 6.07 -24.82
CA GLY A 93 -16.50 6.44 -25.63
C GLY A 93 -17.84 5.88 -25.15
N ARG A 94 -17.89 5.21 -23.99
CA ARG A 94 -19.12 4.68 -23.40
C ARG A 94 -19.40 5.36 -22.07
N ARG A 95 -20.66 5.76 -21.85
CA ARG A 95 -21.12 6.22 -20.54
C ARG A 95 -21.21 5.02 -19.60
N GLN A 96 -20.55 5.10 -18.45
CA GLN A 96 -20.62 4.07 -17.41
C GLN A 96 -20.44 4.68 -16.02
N HIS A 97 -20.72 3.88 -15.00
CA HIS A 97 -20.44 4.26 -13.62
C HIS A 97 -18.94 4.21 -13.33
N VAL A 98 -18.51 5.12 -12.47
CA VAL A 98 -17.11 5.25 -12.05
C VAL A 98 -17.05 5.64 -10.57
N LEU A 99 -16.03 5.16 -9.87
CA LEU A 99 -15.70 5.61 -8.52
C LEU A 99 -14.96 6.95 -8.60
N VAL A 100 -15.47 7.95 -7.89
CA VAL A 100 -14.84 9.26 -7.73
C VAL A 100 -14.33 9.39 -6.30
N CYS A 101 -13.04 9.70 -6.18
CA CYS A 101 -12.38 10.06 -4.93
C CYS A 101 -11.95 11.54 -5.01
N GLU A 102 -12.52 12.37 -4.13
CA GLU A 102 -12.27 13.80 -4.06
C GLU A 102 -11.20 14.15 -3.02
N ALA A 103 -10.47 15.22 -3.29
CA ALA A 103 -9.50 15.84 -2.41
C ALA A 103 -9.88 17.30 -2.15
N HIS A 104 -9.63 17.78 -0.92
CA HIS A 104 -9.82 19.17 -0.49
C HIS A 104 -8.47 19.85 -0.34
N GLY A 105 -8.22 20.88 -1.15
CA GLY A 105 -6.94 21.60 -1.18
C GLY A 105 -6.84 22.69 -0.12
N ASP A 106 -5.81 23.52 -0.23
CA ASP A 106 -5.52 24.63 0.69
C ASP A 106 -6.56 25.76 0.65
N GLN A 107 -7.33 25.84 -0.43
CA GLN A 107 -8.37 26.86 -0.62
C GLN A 107 -9.78 26.35 -0.31
N TYR A 108 -9.94 25.08 0.08
CA TYR A 108 -11.25 24.52 0.38
C TYR A 108 -11.92 25.29 1.54
N ASP A 109 -13.15 25.73 1.29
CA ASP A 109 -13.98 26.55 2.17
C ASP A 109 -15.36 25.91 2.48
N GLY A 110 -15.64 24.72 1.92
CA GLY A 110 -16.88 23.98 2.12
C GLY A 110 -17.11 23.46 3.55
N PRO A 111 -18.24 22.78 3.81
CA PRO A 111 -18.62 22.37 5.16
C PRO A 111 -17.93 21.09 5.63
N ILE A 112 -17.40 20.27 4.72
CA ILE A 112 -16.86 18.95 5.03
C ILE A 112 -15.56 19.08 5.83
N ILE A 113 -15.39 18.24 6.84
CA ILE A 113 -14.25 18.21 7.75
C ILE A 113 -13.60 16.83 7.77
N GLY A 114 -12.29 16.82 7.95
CA GLY A 114 -11.50 15.68 8.37
C GLY A 114 -11.18 15.74 9.87
N ILE A 115 -10.09 15.10 10.26
CA ILE A 115 -9.67 15.04 11.66
C ILE A 115 -9.41 16.44 12.24
N TRP A 116 -9.62 16.59 13.55
CA TRP A 116 -9.46 17.83 14.30
C TRP A 116 -10.36 18.99 13.83
N GLY A 117 -11.48 18.67 13.17
CA GLY A 117 -12.41 19.66 12.62
C GLY A 117 -11.82 20.48 11.47
N LYS A 118 -10.80 19.95 10.78
CA LYS A 118 -10.08 20.67 9.72
C LYS A 118 -10.66 20.34 8.35
N LYS A 119 -10.89 21.37 7.53
CA LYS A 119 -11.55 21.25 6.22
C LYS A 119 -10.60 20.98 5.05
N ARG A 120 -9.34 21.38 5.18
CA ARG A 120 -8.35 21.36 4.11
C ARG A 120 -7.50 20.11 4.20
N ARG A 121 -6.87 19.68 3.11
CA ARG A 121 -6.00 18.50 3.07
C ARG A 121 -6.72 17.23 3.53
N VAL A 122 -7.96 17.06 3.05
CA VAL A 122 -8.81 15.89 3.32
C VAL A 122 -9.00 15.14 2.00
N GLY A 123 -8.76 13.83 1.99
CA GLY A 123 -8.87 12.98 0.80
C GLY A 123 -10.07 12.02 0.84
N GLY A 124 -10.10 11.11 -0.15
CA GLY A 124 -11.09 10.04 -0.26
C GLY A 124 -10.40 8.77 -0.74
N VAL A 125 -10.60 7.66 -0.01
CA VAL A 125 -9.98 6.36 -0.31
C VAL A 125 -10.98 5.25 -0.02
N VAL A 126 -11.03 4.27 -0.90
CA VAL A 126 -11.68 2.97 -0.67
C VAL A 126 -10.63 1.89 -0.49
N VAL A 127 -10.97 0.88 0.32
CA VAL A 127 -10.10 -0.27 0.58
C VAL A 127 -10.88 -1.55 0.38
N SER A 128 -10.35 -2.51 -0.39
CA SER A 128 -11.02 -3.78 -0.62
C SER A 128 -11.09 -4.57 0.69
N LYS A 129 -12.23 -5.21 0.97
CA LYS A 129 -12.31 -6.17 2.09
C LYS A 129 -11.46 -7.42 1.83
N PRO A 130 -11.47 -8.01 0.63
CA PRO A 130 -10.59 -9.14 0.33
C PRO A 130 -9.10 -8.74 0.38
N PHE A 131 -8.28 -9.71 0.77
CA PHE A 131 -6.82 -9.63 0.72
C PHE A 131 -6.29 -10.41 -0.48
N PHE A 132 -5.34 -9.82 -1.19
CA PHE A 132 -4.74 -10.33 -2.41
C PHE A 132 -3.26 -10.62 -2.20
N ALA A 133 -2.76 -11.73 -2.74
CA ALA A 133 -1.35 -12.10 -2.79
C ALA A 133 -0.86 -12.01 -4.25
N SER A 134 0.10 -12.85 -4.67
CA SER A 134 0.61 -12.89 -6.04
C SER A 134 -0.52 -12.89 -7.08
N GLY A 135 -0.29 -12.16 -8.17
CA GLY A 135 -1.35 -11.90 -9.12
C GLY A 135 -1.08 -10.76 -10.08
N ARG A 136 -2.07 -10.52 -10.94
CA ARG A 136 -2.16 -9.34 -11.78
C ARG A 136 -3.27 -8.43 -11.28
N PHE A 137 -2.95 -7.17 -11.13
CA PHE A 137 -3.88 -6.10 -10.82
C PHE A 137 -4.00 -5.22 -12.07
N GLU A 138 -5.21 -5.03 -12.56
CA GLU A 138 -5.51 -4.07 -13.62
C GLU A 138 -6.52 -3.06 -13.10
N VAL A 139 -6.14 -1.79 -13.11
CA VAL A 139 -6.98 -0.70 -12.63
C VAL A 139 -7.06 0.36 -13.72
N VAL A 140 -8.27 0.73 -14.11
CA VAL A 140 -8.48 1.81 -15.06
C VAL A 140 -8.72 3.10 -14.28
N MET A 141 -7.78 4.03 -14.34
CA MET A 141 -7.78 5.26 -13.55
C MET A 141 -7.60 6.50 -14.43
N LYS A 142 -8.23 7.60 -14.05
CA LYS A 142 -8.08 8.93 -14.64
C LYS A 142 -7.61 9.92 -13.56
N ILE A 143 -6.54 10.66 -13.86
CA ILE A 143 -5.98 11.70 -13.00
C ILE A 143 -6.23 13.06 -13.64
N GLY A 144 -6.88 13.96 -12.88
CA GLY A 144 -7.21 15.30 -13.36
C GLY A 144 -8.41 15.32 -14.31
N SER A 145 -8.55 16.41 -15.05
CA SER A 145 -9.61 16.62 -16.04
C SER A 145 -9.03 17.36 -17.26
N PRO A 146 -9.42 17.02 -18.49
CA PRO A 146 -9.02 17.76 -19.68
C PRO A 146 -9.75 19.10 -19.79
N THR A 147 -10.84 19.27 -19.03
CA THR A 147 -11.67 20.48 -18.98
C THR A 147 -11.60 21.11 -17.58
N PRO A 148 -11.30 22.42 -17.46
CA PRO A 148 -11.42 23.15 -16.20
C PRO A 148 -12.85 23.08 -15.65
N SER A 149 -13.00 22.84 -14.35
CA SER A 149 -14.25 23.01 -13.62
C SER A 149 -14.13 24.21 -12.67
N ALA A 150 -15.23 24.89 -12.37
CA ALA A 150 -15.19 26.04 -11.45
C ALA A 150 -14.62 25.61 -10.08
N GLY A 151 -13.47 26.19 -9.68
CA GLY A 151 -12.79 25.86 -8.42
C GLY A 151 -11.75 24.72 -8.50
N THR A 152 -11.58 24.07 -9.66
CA THR A 152 -10.36 23.31 -9.97
C THR A 152 -9.25 24.30 -10.38
N PRO A 153 -7.96 23.89 -10.39
CA PRO A 153 -6.89 24.77 -10.89
C PRO A 153 -7.31 25.44 -12.21
N GLU A 154 -7.13 26.77 -12.32
CA GLU A 154 -7.32 27.51 -13.57
C GLU A 154 -6.40 26.98 -14.68
N ASP A 155 -5.33 26.31 -14.29
CA ASP A 155 -4.37 25.65 -15.16
C ASP A 155 -4.80 24.20 -15.47
N GLN A 156 -4.97 23.94 -16.77
CA GLN A 156 -5.03 22.61 -17.35
C GLN A 156 -3.81 21.80 -16.88
N GLY A 157 -3.98 20.84 -15.99
CA GLY A 157 -2.87 20.04 -15.47
C GLY A 157 -3.24 19.11 -14.32
N PRO A 158 -2.32 18.22 -13.95
CA PRO A 158 -2.54 17.29 -12.84
C PRO A 158 -2.67 18.02 -11.49
N PRO A 159 -3.42 17.44 -10.53
CA PRO A 159 -3.73 18.11 -9.26
C PRO A 159 -2.53 18.10 -8.30
N ARG A 160 -1.58 19.03 -8.51
CA ARG A 160 -0.40 19.23 -7.64
C ARG A 160 -0.80 19.39 -6.17
N GLY A 161 -0.06 18.79 -5.25
CA GLY A 161 -0.38 18.85 -3.81
C GLY A 161 -1.27 17.73 -3.28
N CYS A 162 -1.64 16.77 -4.12
CA CYS A 162 -2.28 15.51 -3.72
C CYS A 162 -1.64 14.31 -4.41
N VAL A 163 -1.99 13.12 -3.92
CA VAL A 163 -1.41 11.83 -4.30
C VAL A 163 -2.55 10.91 -4.73
N PRO A 164 -2.91 10.90 -6.02
CA PRO A 164 -3.68 9.81 -6.63
C PRO A 164 -2.87 8.52 -6.51
N ALA A 165 -3.49 7.47 -5.97
CA ALA A 165 -2.79 6.26 -5.61
C ALA A 165 -3.57 4.97 -5.83
N ILE A 166 -2.81 3.93 -6.19
CA ILE A 166 -3.20 2.52 -6.19
C ILE A 166 -2.13 1.78 -5.39
N TRP A 167 -2.52 1.06 -4.34
CA TRP A 167 -1.56 0.28 -3.56
C TRP A 167 -2.20 -0.94 -2.91
N THR A 168 -1.39 -1.94 -2.58
CA THR A 168 -1.78 -2.99 -1.63
C THR A 168 -1.25 -2.67 -0.24
N TYR A 169 -2.00 -2.97 0.80
CA TYR A 169 -1.56 -2.79 2.18
C TYR A 169 -2.07 -3.92 3.08
N GLY A 170 -1.17 -4.53 3.84
CA GLY A 170 -1.48 -5.42 4.94
C GLY A 170 -0.58 -5.08 6.12
N TYR A 171 -1.15 -5.04 7.31
CA TYR A 171 -0.40 -4.70 8.52
C TYR A 171 -0.86 -5.53 9.70
N ARG A 172 0.09 -5.82 10.60
CA ARG A 172 -0.20 -6.39 11.92
C ARG A 172 0.83 -5.91 12.93
N TRP A 173 0.32 -5.37 14.03
CA TRP A 173 1.12 -5.05 15.21
C TRP A 173 1.14 -6.26 16.15
N VAL A 174 2.34 -6.68 16.56
CA VAL A 174 2.51 -7.78 17.53
C VAL A 174 3.25 -7.23 18.73
N GLU A 175 2.66 -7.31 19.92
CA GLU A 175 3.31 -6.96 21.19
C GLU A 175 3.67 -8.22 21.98
N ALA A 176 4.81 -8.15 22.68
CA ALA A 176 5.31 -9.17 23.60
C ALA A 176 5.69 -8.52 24.94
N ASP A 177 6.18 -9.31 25.89
CA ASP A 177 6.60 -8.80 27.21
C ASP A 177 7.83 -7.87 27.07
N PRO A 178 7.73 -6.58 27.50
CA PRO A 178 8.83 -5.64 27.49
C PRO A 178 10.07 -6.09 28.26
N GLN A 179 9.90 -6.92 29.30
CA GLN A 179 11.03 -7.40 30.12
C GLN A 179 11.96 -8.35 29.35
N ASN A 180 11.43 -9.01 28.32
CA ASN A 180 12.11 -10.05 27.56
C ASN A 180 12.22 -9.70 26.06
N LYS A 181 12.24 -8.40 25.73
CA LYS A 181 12.23 -7.90 24.35
C LYS A 181 13.36 -8.46 23.47
N ASP A 182 14.52 -8.76 24.04
CA ASP A 182 15.69 -9.17 23.23
C ASP A 182 15.71 -10.68 22.93
N GLN A 183 14.70 -11.43 23.37
CA GLN A 183 14.57 -12.88 23.28
C GLN A 183 13.24 -13.28 22.65
N PHE A 184 13.19 -14.48 22.07
CA PHE A 184 11.91 -15.07 21.66
C PHE A 184 11.05 -15.39 22.89
N GLN A 185 9.74 -15.25 22.73
CA GLN A 185 8.76 -15.49 23.79
C GLN A 185 7.69 -16.43 23.25
N SER A 186 7.66 -17.69 23.73
CA SER A 186 6.75 -18.72 23.21
C SER A 186 5.26 -18.39 23.39
N ALA A 187 4.92 -17.54 24.36
CA ALA A 187 3.57 -17.02 24.54
C ALA A 187 3.13 -16.06 23.42
N PHE A 188 4.09 -15.53 22.63
CA PHE A 188 3.89 -14.62 21.51
C PHE A 188 4.60 -15.16 20.26
N PRO A 189 4.07 -16.21 19.59
CA PRO A 189 4.80 -16.91 18.52
C PRO A 189 5.16 -16.07 17.29
N LEU A 190 4.47 -14.94 17.09
CA LEU A 190 4.79 -13.97 16.03
C LEU A 190 5.78 -12.90 16.48
N TYR A 191 6.22 -12.91 17.74
CA TYR A 191 7.26 -12.00 18.17
C TYR A 191 8.61 -12.49 17.66
N ASN A 192 9.22 -11.70 16.79
CA ASN A 192 10.56 -11.91 16.25
C ASN A 192 11.56 -10.92 16.88
N PRO A 193 12.52 -11.40 17.69
CA PRO A 193 13.50 -10.54 18.36
C PRO A 193 14.52 -9.88 17.41
N HIS A 194 14.53 -10.20 16.11
CA HIS A 194 15.33 -9.50 15.10
C HIS A 194 14.68 -8.22 14.59
N MET A 195 13.38 -8.03 14.82
CA MET A 195 12.60 -6.97 14.19
C MET A 195 11.94 -6.03 15.20
N PRO A 196 12.59 -5.64 16.32
CA PRO A 196 11.94 -4.82 17.33
C PRO A 196 11.54 -3.47 16.74
N ALA A 197 10.25 -3.18 16.76
CA ALA A 197 9.67 -1.91 16.34
C ALA A 197 10.01 -0.85 17.38
N TYR A 198 10.67 0.22 16.95
CA TYR A 198 10.97 1.40 17.78
C TYR A 198 11.71 1.10 19.09
N GLY A 199 12.49 0.02 19.15
CA GLY A 199 13.21 -0.41 20.35
C GLY A 199 12.32 -1.00 21.46
N SER A 200 11.06 -1.31 21.15
CA SER A 200 10.09 -1.94 22.06
C SER A 200 9.98 -3.46 21.84
N ALA A 201 9.31 -4.16 22.75
CA ALA A 201 8.92 -5.56 22.56
C ALA A 201 7.72 -5.67 21.61
N ALA A 202 7.86 -5.13 20.41
CA ALA A 202 6.82 -5.21 19.40
C ALA A 202 7.43 -5.43 18.01
N ASN A 203 6.63 -5.93 17.07
CA ASN A 203 6.99 -6.03 15.67
C ASN A 203 5.91 -5.43 14.78
N GLU A 204 6.34 -4.89 13.65
CA GLU A 204 5.47 -4.48 12.56
C GLU A 204 5.58 -5.49 11.44
N TYR A 205 4.53 -6.29 11.26
CA TYR A 205 4.38 -7.00 10.02
C TYR A 205 3.73 -6.07 9.00
N TRP A 206 4.41 -5.87 7.87
CA TRP A 206 4.05 -4.93 6.82
C TRP A 206 4.20 -5.59 5.45
N SER A 207 3.14 -5.54 4.66
CA SER A 207 3.13 -5.93 3.25
C SER A 207 2.51 -4.82 2.42
N GLU A 208 3.30 -4.20 1.54
CA GLU A 208 2.78 -3.13 0.68
C GLU A 208 3.49 -3.07 -0.67
N ILE A 209 2.71 -2.76 -1.68
CA ILE A 209 3.17 -2.44 -3.02
C ILE A 209 2.42 -1.19 -3.47
N ASP A 210 3.14 -0.12 -3.80
CA ASP A 210 2.56 1.08 -4.43
C ASP A 210 2.71 0.99 -5.95
N PHE A 211 1.62 1.18 -6.70
CA PHE A 211 1.62 0.98 -8.15
C PHE A 211 0.53 1.72 -8.94
N PRO A 212 0.42 3.06 -8.84
CA PRO A 212 1.46 3.96 -8.36
C PRO A 212 1.00 4.94 -7.26
N GLU A 213 1.92 5.73 -6.70
CA GLU A 213 1.64 6.98 -5.98
C GLU A 213 2.20 8.20 -6.72
N PHE A 214 1.33 9.07 -7.26
CA PHE A 214 1.75 10.27 -7.98
C PHE A 214 1.99 11.49 -7.06
N GLY A 215 2.61 12.55 -7.59
CA GLY A 215 2.52 13.88 -6.97
C GLY A 215 3.60 14.20 -5.94
N LYS A 216 4.68 13.42 -5.88
CA LYS A 216 5.80 13.71 -4.96
C LYS A 216 6.40 15.08 -5.27
N ASP A 217 6.42 15.96 -4.28
CA ASP A 217 6.82 17.37 -4.41
C ASP A 217 6.04 18.12 -5.52
N GLY A 218 4.83 17.66 -5.84
CA GLY A 218 4.00 18.20 -6.92
C GLY A 218 4.41 17.72 -8.33
N ASN A 219 5.34 16.78 -8.45
CA ASN A 219 5.74 16.17 -9.71
C ASN A 219 4.76 15.05 -10.11
N PHE A 220 4.26 15.13 -11.34
CA PHE A 220 3.35 14.16 -11.94
C PHE A 220 3.95 13.48 -13.19
N ASP A 221 5.13 13.90 -13.64
CA ASP A 221 5.85 13.23 -14.73
C ASP A 221 6.36 11.85 -14.27
N GLN A 222 6.62 11.71 -12.98
CA GLN A 222 7.03 10.46 -12.36
C GLN A 222 6.08 10.09 -11.23
N ALA A 223 5.97 8.79 -10.97
CA ALA A 223 5.26 8.27 -9.83
C ALA A 223 6.14 7.34 -9.00
N LEU A 224 5.84 7.30 -7.69
CA LEU A 224 6.45 6.35 -6.77
C LEU A 224 5.85 4.97 -7.02
N TYR A 225 6.75 4.00 -7.11
CA TYR A 225 6.47 2.59 -7.04
C TYR A 225 7.34 2.06 -5.91
N ASN A 226 6.72 1.56 -4.84
CA ASN A 226 7.43 1.10 -3.67
C ASN A 226 7.07 -0.35 -3.42
N THR A 227 8.00 -1.08 -2.80
CA THR A 227 7.71 -2.38 -2.19
C THR A 227 8.16 -2.33 -0.74
N PHE A 228 7.32 -2.83 0.16
CA PHE A 228 7.61 -2.95 1.58
C PHE A 228 7.49 -4.41 2.00
N CYS A 229 8.55 -4.94 2.58
CA CYS A 229 8.57 -6.25 3.22
C CYS A 229 9.04 -6.05 4.66
N GLN A 230 8.06 -6.04 5.55
CA GLN A 230 8.23 -5.77 6.97
C GLN A 230 8.95 -4.43 7.23
N THR A 231 10.16 -4.46 7.79
CA THR A 231 10.97 -3.28 8.14
C THR A 231 11.87 -2.79 7.00
N ARG A 232 11.75 -3.36 5.80
CA ARG A 232 12.53 -2.98 4.62
C ARG A 232 11.63 -2.43 3.53
N HIS A 233 12.14 -1.47 2.77
CA HIS A 233 11.43 -0.89 1.64
C HIS A 233 12.39 -0.52 0.50
N ASP A 234 11.90 -0.60 -0.73
CA ASP A 234 12.63 -0.22 -1.96
C ASP A 234 11.80 0.81 -2.74
N PRO A 235 12.08 2.11 -2.57
CA PRO A 235 11.35 3.17 -3.27
C PRO A 235 11.98 3.47 -4.63
N ASN A 236 11.18 3.40 -5.70
CA ASN A 236 11.60 3.80 -7.04
C ASN A 236 10.67 4.87 -7.61
N LEU A 237 11.24 5.73 -8.46
CA LEU A 237 10.49 6.69 -9.27
C LEU A 237 10.60 6.26 -10.72
N PHE A 238 9.46 5.98 -11.36
CA PHE A 238 9.39 5.67 -12.78
C PHE A 238 8.62 6.75 -13.52
N ASP A 239 8.94 6.93 -14.81
CA ASP A 239 8.16 7.81 -15.70
C ASP A 239 6.72 7.28 -15.81
N ALA A 240 5.78 8.18 -15.55
CA ALA A 240 4.34 7.90 -15.59
C ALA A 240 3.57 9.07 -16.22
N SER A 241 4.29 10.00 -16.87
CA SER A 241 3.76 11.22 -17.49
C SER A 241 2.64 10.96 -18.49
N VAL A 242 2.65 9.79 -19.15
CA VAL A 242 1.59 9.38 -20.07
C VAL A 242 0.21 9.30 -19.42
N ALA A 243 0.13 9.11 -18.11
CA ALA A 243 -1.13 8.86 -17.40
C ALA A 243 -1.73 10.09 -16.71
N THR A 244 -1.17 11.28 -16.94
CA THR A 244 -1.55 12.53 -16.27
C THR A 244 -2.16 13.56 -17.22
N ASP A 245 -2.70 13.09 -18.34
CA ASP A 245 -3.27 13.91 -19.43
C ASP A 245 -4.79 14.16 -19.28
N GLY A 246 -5.39 13.76 -18.16
CA GLY A 246 -6.83 13.85 -17.92
C GLY A 246 -7.66 12.76 -18.59
N ARG A 247 -7.06 11.71 -19.14
CA ARG A 247 -7.75 10.56 -19.73
C ARG A 247 -7.68 9.33 -18.83
N TYR A 248 -8.50 8.33 -19.16
CA TYR A 248 -8.42 7.02 -18.52
C TYR A 248 -7.27 6.21 -19.11
N HIS A 249 -6.45 5.65 -18.22
CA HIS A 249 -5.35 4.75 -18.54
C HIS A 249 -5.50 3.43 -17.76
N THR A 250 -4.98 2.35 -18.33
CA THR A 250 -4.94 1.05 -17.65
C THR A 250 -3.59 0.87 -16.97
N PHE A 251 -3.61 0.82 -15.64
CA PHE A 251 -2.46 0.51 -14.81
C PHE A 251 -2.46 -0.99 -14.55
N THR A 252 -1.43 -1.68 -15.01
CA THR A 252 -1.24 -3.12 -14.80
C THR A 252 -0.05 -3.35 -13.89
N THR A 253 -0.22 -4.16 -12.86
CA THR A 253 0.88 -4.62 -12.00
C THR A 253 0.83 -6.12 -11.84
N GLU A 254 1.97 -6.78 -12.02
CA GLU A 254 2.14 -8.21 -11.81
C GLU A 254 3.08 -8.46 -10.64
N TRP A 255 2.56 -9.10 -9.59
CA TRP A 255 3.30 -9.49 -8.38
C TRP A 255 3.51 -11.00 -8.37
N ARG A 256 4.77 -11.42 -8.23
CA ARG A 256 5.19 -12.82 -8.22
C ARG A 256 5.90 -13.16 -6.92
N THR A 257 5.61 -14.34 -6.38
CA THR A 257 6.25 -14.89 -5.18
C THR A 257 6.78 -16.30 -5.46
N GLU A 258 7.67 -16.81 -4.61
CA GLU A 258 8.22 -18.15 -4.73
C GLU A 258 8.58 -18.76 -3.37
N LEU A 259 8.70 -20.09 -3.34
CA LEU A 259 9.40 -20.78 -2.27
C LEU A 259 10.87 -20.94 -2.65
N GLN A 260 11.75 -20.44 -1.79
CA GLN A 260 13.18 -20.63 -1.93
C GLN A 260 13.66 -21.60 -0.84
N PRO A 261 14.35 -22.71 -1.17
CA PRO A 261 14.98 -23.57 -0.17
C PRO A 261 15.83 -22.76 0.81
N PHE A 262 15.69 -23.06 2.10
CA PHE A 262 16.44 -22.40 3.16
C PHE A 262 17.24 -23.44 3.94
N GLU A 263 18.49 -23.61 3.53
CA GLU A 263 19.37 -24.65 4.04
C GLU A 263 19.82 -24.36 5.48
N GLY A 264 20.06 -25.42 6.25
CA GLY A 264 20.62 -25.33 7.60
C GLY A 264 19.64 -24.94 8.71
N ILE A 265 18.35 -24.74 8.40
CA ILE A 265 17.32 -24.47 9.40
C ILE A 265 16.81 -25.78 10.02
N THR A 266 16.79 -25.83 11.35
CA THR A 266 16.32 -27.00 12.10
C THR A 266 14.99 -26.75 12.80
N ASP A 267 14.35 -27.83 13.23
CA ASP A 267 13.06 -27.80 13.94
C ASP A 267 13.15 -27.08 15.30
N GLN A 268 14.35 -26.94 15.87
CA GLN A 268 14.58 -26.24 17.12
C GLN A 268 14.65 -24.72 16.98
N GLN A 269 14.69 -24.21 15.74
CA GLN A 269 14.91 -22.79 15.45
C GLN A 269 13.64 -22.07 14.99
N VAL A 270 12.54 -22.82 14.87
CA VAL A 270 11.26 -22.32 14.38
C VAL A 270 10.12 -22.69 15.31
N VAL A 271 9.06 -21.87 15.28
CA VAL A 271 7.80 -22.14 15.96
C VAL A 271 6.66 -22.19 14.94
N GLU A 272 5.77 -23.16 15.06
CA GLU A 272 4.58 -23.24 14.21
C GLU A 272 3.48 -22.33 14.74
N HIS A 273 2.96 -21.45 13.87
CA HIS A 273 1.83 -20.59 14.17
C HIS A 273 1.10 -20.15 12.90
N LEU A 274 -0.24 -20.17 12.94
CA LEU A 274 -1.12 -19.83 11.81
C LEU A 274 -0.84 -20.62 10.52
N GLY A 275 -0.40 -21.86 10.64
CA GLY A 275 -0.09 -22.73 9.49
C GLY A 275 1.28 -22.48 8.85
N TYR A 276 2.13 -21.68 9.49
CA TYR A 276 3.47 -21.33 9.04
C TYR A 276 4.53 -21.61 10.11
N CYS A 277 5.79 -21.79 9.70
CA CYS A 277 6.93 -21.89 10.62
C CYS A 277 7.64 -20.54 10.72
N TRP A 278 7.82 -20.00 11.93
CA TRP A 278 8.42 -18.69 12.17
C TRP A 278 9.78 -18.84 12.82
N VAL A 279 10.80 -18.20 12.24
CA VAL A 279 12.15 -18.17 12.81
C VAL A 279 12.14 -17.43 14.13
N HIS A 280 12.65 -18.07 15.18
CA HIS A 280 12.82 -17.46 16.50
C HIS A 280 14.26 -17.45 17.02
N ASP A 281 15.14 -18.24 16.40
CA ASP A 281 16.54 -18.33 16.80
C ASP A 281 17.34 -17.15 16.20
N LYS A 282 18.03 -16.41 17.09
CA LYS A 282 18.84 -15.24 16.73
C LYS A 282 20.11 -15.56 15.96
N THR A 283 20.50 -16.83 15.88
CA THR A 283 21.64 -17.27 15.09
C THR A 283 21.37 -17.20 13.58
N ILE A 284 20.11 -17.18 13.17
CA ILE A 284 19.71 -17.07 11.76
C ILE A 284 19.72 -15.61 11.33
N PRO A 285 20.50 -15.21 10.31
CA PRO A 285 20.55 -13.82 9.87
C PRO A 285 19.21 -13.32 9.34
N PHE A 286 18.74 -12.18 9.86
CA PHE A 286 17.48 -11.58 9.42
C PHE A 286 17.45 -11.26 7.92
N ALA A 287 18.60 -10.95 7.32
CA ALA A 287 18.69 -10.65 5.88
C ALA A 287 18.29 -11.83 4.98
N ASP A 288 18.35 -13.07 5.50
CA ASP A 288 18.12 -14.28 4.72
C ASP A 288 16.63 -14.62 4.59
N TYR A 289 15.77 -14.10 5.48
CA TYR A 289 14.33 -14.34 5.46
C TYR A 289 13.46 -13.09 5.63
N LEU A 290 14.03 -11.96 6.03
CA LEU A 290 13.37 -10.66 6.16
C LEU A 290 12.11 -10.65 7.03
N GLY A 291 12.01 -11.57 8.00
CA GLY A 291 10.81 -11.71 8.83
C GLY A 291 9.69 -12.52 8.18
N ASN A 292 9.87 -13.04 6.96
CA ASN A 292 8.90 -13.91 6.32
C ASN A 292 8.85 -15.29 6.98
N PRO A 293 7.67 -15.94 6.98
CA PRO A 293 7.56 -17.30 7.46
C PRO A 293 8.30 -18.28 6.56
N LEU A 294 8.42 -19.51 7.06
CA LEU A 294 8.96 -20.67 6.39
C LEU A 294 7.88 -21.73 6.17
N LYS A 295 8.06 -22.53 5.12
CA LYS A 295 7.35 -23.78 4.86
C LYS A 295 8.23 -24.95 5.25
N ARG A 296 7.72 -25.83 6.11
CA ARG A 296 8.35 -27.11 6.42
C ARG A 296 8.24 -28.05 5.20
N LEU A 297 9.38 -28.56 4.73
CA LEU A 297 9.46 -29.55 3.64
C LEU A 297 9.69 -30.97 4.19
N GLY A 298 10.26 -31.06 5.39
CA GLY A 298 10.54 -32.29 6.11
C GLY A 298 11.15 -31.98 7.48
N LYS A 299 11.70 -33.00 8.14
CA LYS A 299 12.50 -32.81 9.35
C LYS A 299 13.74 -31.97 9.02
N ASP A 300 13.97 -30.88 9.76
CA ASP A 300 15.13 -29.99 9.60
C ASP A 300 15.33 -29.51 8.14
N SER A 301 14.22 -29.31 7.43
CA SER A 301 14.21 -28.93 6.02
C SER A 301 13.09 -27.95 5.74
N TYR A 302 13.46 -26.75 5.28
CA TYR A 302 12.55 -25.62 5.12
C TYR A 302 12.78 -24.89 3.80
N ALA A 303 11.74 -24.18 3.36
CA ALA A 303 11.84 -23.12 2.36
C ALA A 303 11.29 -21.83 2.94
N VAL A 304 11.90 -20.69 2.60
CA VAL A 304 11.38 -19.37 2.93
C VAL A 304 10.35 -18.94 1.88
N TYR A 305 9.25 -18.35 2.34
CA TYR A 305 8.33 -17.63 1.47
C TYR A 305 9.00 -16.31 1.04
N ARG A 306 9.24 -16.14 -0.27
CA ARG A 306 10.01 -15.02 -0.79
C ARG A 306 9.29 -14.28 -1.93
N GLY A 307 9.38 -12.95 -1.91
CA GLY A 307 8.93 -12.14 -3.03
C GLY A 307 9.93 -12.23 -4.17
N ASN A 308 9.45 -12.50 -5.39
CA ASN A 308 10.31 -12.67 -6.56
C ASN A 308 10.43 -11.34 -7.31
N SER A 309 9.30 -10.79 -7.75
CA SER A 309 9.28 -9.55 -8.53
C SER A 309 7.92 -8.86 -8.50
N VAL A 310 7.93 -7.55 -8.78
CA VAL A 310 6.74 -6.77 -9.13
C VAL A 310 7.03 -6.01 -10.41
N SER A 311 6.23 -6.16 -11.45
CA SER A 311 6.40 -5.45 -12.73
C SER A 311 5.19 -4.62 -13.08
N HIS A 312 5.39 -3.45 -13.69
CA HIS A 312 4.37 -2.44 -13.89
C HIS A 312 4.27 -2.00 -15.35
N TRP A 313 3.04 -1.74 -15.80
CA TRP A 313 2.72 -1.20 -17.11
C TRP A 313 1.63 -0.13 -17.02
N ILE A 314 1.66 0.81 -17.96
CA ILE A 314 0.57 1.76 -18.24
C ILE A 314 0.18 1.61 -19.70
N ASP A 315 -1.09 1.32 -19.97
CA ASP A 315 -1.62 1.03 -21.31
C ASP A 315 -0.84 -0.06 -22.05
N GLY A 316 -0.42 -1.09 -21.31
CA GLY A 316 0.41 -2.18 -21.82
C GLY A 316 1.86 -1.78 -22.13
N LYS A 317 2.24 -0.51 -21.93
CA LYS A 317 3.64 -0.07 -22.03
C LYS A 317 4.33 -0.25 -20.68
N PRO A 318 5.50 -0.90 -20.65
CA PRO A 318 6.21 -1.17 -19.42
C PRO A 318 6.78 0.10 -18.78
N VAL A 319 6.68 0.17 -17.46
CA VAL A 319 7.09 1.33 -16.63
C VAL A 319 8.31 1.00 -15.78
N GLY A 320 8.31 -0.16 -15.11
CA GLY A 320 9.41 -0.58 -14.24
C GLY A 320 9.17 -1.91 -13.54
N THR A 321 10.20 -2.38 -12.84
CA THR A 321 10.20 -3.65 -12.11
C THR A 321 10.97 -3.52 -10.79
N HIS A 322 10.43 -4.10 -9.72
CA HIS A 322 11.09 -4.30 -8.43
C HIS A 322 11.48 -5.76 -8.22
N THR A 323 12.62 -5.98 -7.57
CA THR A 323 13.10 -7.31 -7.14
C THR A 323 13.62 -7.32 -5.70
N LYS A 324 13.65 -6.16 -5.03
CA LYS A 324 14.06 -6.01 -3.62
C LYS A 324 12.83 -5.83 -2.77
N TYR A 325 12.84 -6.44 -1.58
CA TYR A 325 11.80 -6.27 -0.55
C TYR A 325 10.37 -6.43 -1.08
N VAL A 326 10.20 -7.28 -2.10
CA VAL A 326 8.88 -7.67 -2.59
C VAL A 326 8.19 -8.45 -1.48
N PRO A 327 6.99 -8.04 -1.04
CA PRO A 327 6.29 -8.74 0.02
C PRO A 327 5.80 -10.12 -0.44
N VAL A 328 5.38 -10.92 0.54
CA VAL A 328 4.77 -12.25 0.34
C VAL A 328 3.41 -12.41 0.99
N MET A 329 3.11 -11.56 1.98
CA MET A 329 1.86 -11.64 2.73
C MET A 329 0.76 -10.89 1.98
N ALA A 330 -0.42 -11.49 1.88
CA ALA A 330 -1.55 -10.86 1.23
C ALA A 330 -1.89 -9.49 1.86
N GLY A 331 -2.33 -8.55 1.03
CA GLY A 331 -2.74 -7.20 1.43
C GLY A 331 -4.04 -6.77 0.75
N GLN A 332 -4.73 -5.80 1.31
CA GLN A 332 -5.94 -5.20 0.73
C GLN A 332 -5.56 -4.21 -0.37
N LEU A 333 -6.33 -4.16 -1.45
CA LEU A 333 -6.19 -3.14 -2.49
C LEU A 333 -6.81 -1.83 -2.03
N ASN A 334 -6.10 -0.74 -2.20
CA ASN A 334 -6.52 0.61 -1.82
C ASN A 334 -6.50 1.50 -3.07
N LEU A 335 -7.52 2.34 -3.20
CA LEU A 335 -7.71 3.24 -4.34
C LEU A 335 -8.16 4.61 -3.83
N GLY A 336 -7.51 5.68 -4.27
CA GLY A 336 -8.02 7.02 -3.97
C GLY A 336 -7.00 8.13 -4.10
N VAL A 337 -7.27 9.21 -3.37
CA VAL A 337 -6.42 10.39 -3.32
C VAL A 337 -6.22 10.83 -1.87
N TRP A 338 -4.98 11.11 -1.50
CA TRP A 338 -4.62 11.65 -0.19
C TRP A 338 -3.62 12.82 -0.33
N LEU A 339 -3.39 13.59 0.75
CA LEU A 339 -2.65 14.87 0.66
C LEU A 339 -1.50 14.97 1.67
N PRO A 340 -0.55 14.03 1.68
CA PRO A 340 0.57 14.06 2.62
C PRO A 340 1.41 15.32 2.45
N LYS A 341 2.14 15.70 3.51
CA LYS A 341 3.06 16.84 3.49
C LYS A 341 4.02 16.82 2.30
N TRP A 342 4.50 15.64 1.92
CA TRP A 342 5.46 15.47 0.84
C TRP A 342 4.87 15.69 -0.55
N ALA A 343 3.54 15.75 -0.71
CA ALA A 343 2.89 16.08 -1.97
C ALA A 343 3.04 17.57 -2.35
N GLY A 344 3.46 18.41 -1.40
CA GLY A 344 3.64 19.86 -1.61
C GLY A 344 2.35 20.67 -1.49
N PRO A 345 2.37 21.95 -1.90
CA PRO A 345 1.21 22.85 -1.87
C PRO A 345 0.04 22.36 -2.74
N ALA A 346 -1.20 22.53 -2.28
CA ALA A 346 -2.43 22.20 -3.01
C ALA A 346 -3.26 23.48 -3.21
N PRO A 347 -2.85 24.41 -4.10
CA PRO A 347 -3.40 25.77 -4.19
C PRO A 347 -4.74 25.81 -4.93
N TRP A 348 -5.68 24.93 -4.57
CA TRP A 348 -6.99 24.78 -5.20
C TRP A 348 -8.04 24.40 -4.15
N LYS A 349 -9.32 24.44 -4.53
CA LYS A 349 -10.42 24.06 -3.63
C LYS A 349 -10.62 22.56 -3.61
N THR A 350 -10.89 21.98 -4.77
CA THR A 350 -11.10 20.55 -4.93
C THR A 350 -10.34 19.99 -6.12
N ALA A 351 -9.99 18.72 -6.02
CA ALA A 351 -9.45 17.90 -7.10
C ALA A 351 -10.04 16.50 -6.97
N GLN A 352 -9.93 15.69 -8.03
CA GLN A 352 -10.42 14.31 -7.99
C GLN A 352 -9.54 13.37 -8.79
N VAL A 353 -9.61 12.10 -8.39
CA VAL A 353 -9.18 10.94 -9.17
C VAL A 353 -10.40 10.06 -9.40
N THR A 354 -10.45 9.40 -10.55
CA THR A 354 -11.59 8.57 -10.93
C THR A 354 -11.12 7.18 -11.34
N PHE A 355 -11.83 6.14 -10.91
CA PHE A 355 -11.54 4.75 -11.24
C PHE A 355 -12.72 4.14 -11.98
N ALA A 356 -12.46 3.63 -13.18
CA ALA A 356 -13.48 3.06 -14.05
C ALA A 356 -13.70 1.57 -13.85
N SER A 357 -12.64 0.83 -13.51
CA SER A 357 -12.73 -0.60 -13.22
C SER A 357 -11.50 -1.13 -12.50
N VAL A 358 -11.67 -2.28 -11.84
CA VAL A 358 -10.62 -3.05 -11.17
C VAL A 358 -10.77 -4.52 -11.57
N LYS A 359 -9.66 -5.17 -11.90
CA LYS A 359 -9.58 -6.63 -12.02
C LYS A 359 -8.35 -7.13 -11.28
N VAL A 360 -8.54 -8.21 -10.52
CA VAL A 360 -7.45 -8.89 -9.84
C VAL A 360 -7.50 -10.36 -10.19
N TRP A 361 -6.45 -10.85 -10.85
CA TRP A 361 -6.21 -12.28 -11.03
C TRP A 361 -5.23 -12.74 -9.97
N GLN A 362 -5.56 -13.80 -9.25
CA GLN A 362 -4.63 -14.43 -8.31
C GLN A 362 -3.92 -15.59 -8.99
N TYR A 363 -2.61 -15.64 -8.79
CA TYR A 363 -1.76 -16.70 -9.36
C TYR A 363 -1.59 -17.87 -8.41
N ASP A 364 -1.79 -17.65 -7.11
CA ASP A 364 -1.58 -18.65 -6.05
C ASP A 364 -0.16 -19.24 -6.16
N ASP A 365 0.82 -18.36 -6.41
CA ASP A 365 2.22 -18.74 -6.46
C ASP A 365 2.63 -19.40 -5.15
N SER A 366 3.59 -20.33 -5.23
CA SER A 366 4.02 -21.12 -4.07
C SER A 366 4.52 -20.28 -2.88
N GLY A 367 4.99 -19.06 -3.14
CA GLY A 367 5.49 -18.11 -2.14
C GLY A 367 4.40 -17.24 -1.50
N ASP A 368 3.12 -17.45 -1.80
CA ASP A 368 2.05 -16.67 -1.19
C ASP A 368 1.83 -17.03 0.28
N VAL A 369 1.73 -15.99 1.12
CA VAL A 369 1.37 -16.10 2.53
C VAL A 369 0.01 -15.45 2.74
N ARG A 370 -0.96 -16.22 3.27
CA ARG A 370 -2.34 -15.78 3.50
C ARG A 370 -2.74 -16.06 4.95
N GLY A 371 -3.75 -15.35 5.46
CA GLY A 371 -4.26 -15.61 6.81
C GLY A 371 -3.41 -15.08 7.97
N VAL A 372 -2.28 -14.42 7.68
CA VAL A 372 -1.43 -13.77 8.70
C VAL A 372 -1.87 -12.33 8.96
N LEU A 373 -2.03 -11.56 7.88
CA LEU A 373 -2.54 -10.19 7.87
C LEU A 373 -4.02 -10.28 7.51
N THR A 374 -4.89 -10.13 8.50
CA THR A 374 -6.34 -10.35 8.36
C THR A 374 -7.18 -9.31 9.09
N GLU A 375 -6.52 -8.37 9.77
CA GLU A 375 -7.20 -7.35 10.55
C GLU A 375 -7.88 -6.36 9.60
N ASP A 376 -9.17 -6.15 9.83
CA ASP A 376 -9.92 -5.14 9.10
C ASP A 376 -9.36 -3.75 9.39
N ILE A 377 -9.17 -2.98 8.32
CA ILE A 377 -8.79 -1.58 8.46
C ILE A 377 -9.92 -0.79 9.12
N SER A 378 -9.60 -0.18 10.26
CA SER A 378 -10.55 0.57 11.07
C SER A 378 -10.35 2.09 10.96
N ASN A 379 -11.43 2.82 11.25
CA ASN A 379 -11.41 4.27 11.41
C ASN A 379 -10.55 4.65 12.62
N ASN A 380 -9.82 5.77 12.52
CA ASN A 380 -9.11 6.36 13.66
C ASN A 380 -9.62 7.74 14.06
N PHE A 381 -10.70 8.22 13.44
CA PHE A 381 -11.44 9.38 13.90
C PHE A 381 -12.95 9.29 13.60
N ALA A 382 -13.74 9.98 14.41
CA ALA A 382 -15.19 10.06 14.33
C ALA A 382 -15.65 11.09 13.28
N PRO A 383 -16.94 11.10 12.87
CA PRO A 383 -17.46 12.06 11.89
C PRO A 383 -17.28 13.54 12.25
N ASP A 384 -17.17 13.87 13.54
CA ASP A 384 -16.91 15.24 14.02
C ASP A 384 -15.41 15.62 13.98
N GLY A 385 -14.55 14.72 13.52
CA GLY A 385 -13.10 14.89 13.48
C GLY A 385 -12.38 14.53 14.79
N THR A 386 -13.08 14.03 15.80
CA THR A 386 -12.47 13.60 17.07
C THR A 386 -11.70 12.29 16.89
N GLU A 387 -10.48 12.20 17.42
CA GLU A 387 -9.69 10.96 17.41
C GLU A 387 -10.42 9.82 18.15
N LEU A 388 -10.44 8.64 17.53
CA LEU A 388 -10.90 7.42 18.18
C LEU A 388 -9.71 6.82 18.94
N ARG A 389 -9.95 6.43 20.20
CA ARG A 389 -8.95 5.82 21.07
C ARG A 389 -8.89 4.31 20.92
#